data_AF-E1YD98-F1
#
_entry.id   AF-E1YD98-F1
#
_cell.length_a   1.000
_cell.length_b   1.000
_cell.length_c   1.000
_cell.angle_alpha   90.00
_cell.angle_beta   90.00
_cell.angle_gamma   90.00
#
_symmetry.space_group_name_H-M   'P 1'
#
loop_
_entity.id
_entity.type
_entity.pdbx_description
1 polymer ?
#
loop_
_entity_poly.entity_id
_entity_poly.type
_entity_poly.pdbx_seq_one_letter_code
_entity_poly.pdbx_strand_id
1 'polypeptide(L)'
;MEREHLYRQLQETGDFRRGIISVVYRKCGKKNCACAKEGHPGHGPQHLWNTTIKGKSYAKSVKLGPELQKYLEEIANHQRYVKLCEEIVLVNERICDLRPVPEVKDDQELAELKKKLQSLFMKKYKMR
;
A
#
# COMPACT_ATOMS: atom_id res chain seq x y z
N MET A 1 19.63 -14.00 9.02
CA MET A 1 18.32 -14.31 9.63
C MET A 1 17.19 -13.98 8.65
N GLU A 2 16.05 -14.66 8.71
CA GLU A 2 14.88 -14.46 7.81
C GLU A 2 14.46 -12.98 7.70
N ARG A 3 14.34 -12.29 8.84
CA ARG A 3 14.01 -10.86 8.90
C ARG A 3 15.03 -9.96 8.16
N GLU A 4 16.33 -10.25 8.30
CA GLU A 4 17.37 -9.46 7.61
C GLU A 4 17.35 -9.68 6.11
N HIS A 5 16.95 -10.88 5.66
CA HIS A 5 16.76 -11.14 4.24
C HIS A 5 15.60 -10.31 3.66
N LEU A 6 14.47 -10.26 4.37
CA LEU A 6 13.33 -9.43 3.98
C LEU A 6 13.69 -7.94 3.93
N TYR A 7 14.47 -7.44 4.90
CA TYR A 7 14.92 -6.04 4.86
C TYR A 7 15.85 -5.75 3.68
N ARG A 8 16.71 -6.68 3.27
CA ARG A 8 17.52 -6.53 2.04
C ARG A 8 16.65 -6.48 0.80
N GLN A 9 15.68 -7.39 0.67
CA GLN A 9 14.73 -7.33 -0.46
C GLN A 9 13.93 -6.02 -0.49
N LEU A 10 13.57 -5.49 0.69
CA LEU A 10 12.90 -4.19 0.79
C LEU A 10 13.79 -3.05 0.27
N GLN A 11 15.09 -3.06 0.61
CA GLN A 11 16.07 -2.09 0.10
C GLN A 11 16.25 -2.19 -1.42
N GLU A 12 16.13 -3.40 -1.98
CA GLU A 12 16.29 -3.68 -3.41
C GLU A 12 15.03 -3.40 -4.25
N THR A 13 13.90 -3.03 -3.63
CA THR A 13 12.61 -2.89 -4.34
C THR A 13 12.59 -1.74 -5.37
N GLY A 14 13.49 -0.76 -5.23
CA GLY A 14 13.64 0.35 -6.17
C GLY A 14 12.47 1.34 -6.15
N ASP A 15 12.35 2.14 -7.21
CA ASP A 15 11.24 3.10 -7.36
C ASP A 15 9.91 2.38 -7.60
N PHE A 16 8.86 2.89 -6.96
CA PHE A 16 7.53 2.33 -7.11
C PHE A 16 6.43 3.37 -7.00
N ARG A 17 5.26 3.03 -7.56
CA ARG A 17 4.03 3.81 -7.38
C ARG A 17 2.84 2.89 -7.18
N ARG A 18 1.94 3.28 -6.28
CA ARG A 18 0.67 2.60 -6.07
C ARG A 18 -0.26 2.76 -7.29
N GLY A 19 -1.16 1.82 -7.48
CA GLY A 19 -2.25 1.89 -8.45
C GLY A 19 -2.28 0.71 -9.40
N ILE A 20 -3.06 0.84 -10.46
CA ILE A 20 -3.23 -0.16 -11.53
C ILE A 20 -3.29 0.53 -12.89
N ILE A 21 -3.01 -0.21 -13.96
CA ILE A 21 -3.37 0.20 -15.32
C ILE A 21 -4.69 -0.47 -15.71
N SER A 22 -5.66 0.32 -16.15
CA SER A 22 -6.87 -0.17 -16.81
C SER A 22 -6.88 0.22 -18.28
N VAL A 23 -7.39 -0.66 -19.14
CA VAL A 23 -7.64 -0.35 -20.56
C VAL A 23 -9.12 -0.01 -20.73
N VAL A 24 -9.41 1.15 -21.33
CA VAL A 24 -10.79 1.60 -21.56
C VAL A 24 -11.02 1.98 -23.02
N TYR A 25 -12.26 1.77 -23.46
CA TYR A 25 -12.79 2.23 -24.74
C TYR A 25 -13.96 3.19 -24.46
N ARG A 26 -14.07 4.30 -25.19
CA ARG A 26 -15.08 5.33 -24.95
C ARG A 26 -15.77 5.79 -26.23
N LYS A 27 -17.09 5.89 -26.20
CA LYS A 27 -17.87 6.49 -27.30
C LYS A 27 -17.77 8.02 -27.21
N CYS A 28 -17.64 8.71 -28.35
CA CYS A 28 -17.50 10.17 -28.39
C CYS A 28 -18.82 10.94 -28.41
N GLY A 29 -19.97 10.24 -28.48
CA GLY A 29 -21.31 10.85 -28.49
C GLY A 29 -21.76 11.43 -29.84
N LYS A 30 -20.89 11.49 -30.85
CA LYS A 30 -21.26 11.96 -32.20
C LYS A 30 -22.03 10.88 -32.96
N LYS A 31 -23.25 11.19 -33.41
CA LYS A 31 -24.12 10.26 -34.15
C LYS A 31 -23.50 9.74 -35.46
N ASN A 32 -22.67 10.56 -36.11
CA ASN A 32 -22.00 10.22 -37.37
C ASN A 32 -20.62 9.55 -37.19
N CYS A 33 -20.22 9.19 -35.96
CA CYS A 33 -18.96 8.51 -35.72
C CYS A 33 -19.13 6.98 -35.80
N ALA A 34 -18.12 6.28 -36.32
CA ALA A 34 -18.10 4.81 -36.32
C ALA A 34 -18.32 4.20 -34.92
N CYS A 35 -17.86 4.89 -33.87
CA CYS A 35 -18.05 4.44 -32.49
C CYS A 35 -19.51 4.46 -31.99
N ALA A 36 -20.43 5.11 -32.72
CA ALA A 36 -21.84 5.12 -32.40
C ALA A 36 -22.58 3.86 -32.86
N LYS A 37 -21.97 3.05 -33.74
CA LYS A 37 -22.55 1.79 -34.22
C LYS A 37 -22.81 0.84 -33.05
N GLU A 38 -23.91 0.09 -33.14
CA GLU A 38 -24.21 -0.98 -32.20
C GLU A 38 -23.08 -2.03 -32.23
N GLY A 39 -22.72 -2.56 -31.06
CA GLY A 39 -21.59 -3.47 -30.91
C GLY A 39 -20.18 -2.85 -31.01
N HIS A 40 -20.03 -1.59 -31.44
CA HIS A 40 -18.71 -0.95 -31.47
C HIS A 40 -18.19 -0.62 -30.06
N PRO A 41 -16.98 -1.04 -29.66
CA PRO A 41 -16.48 -0.89 -28.29
C PRO A 41 -16.23 0.58 -27.89
N GLY A 42 -15.88 1.43 -28.85
CA GLY A 42 -15.61 2.85 -28.65
C GLY A 42 -14.22 3.22 -29.19
N HIS A 43 -13.81 4.47 -29.01
CA HIS A 43 -12.42 4.88 -29.22
C HIS A 43 -11.52 4.29 -28.15
N GLY A 44 -10.41 3.70 -28.56
CA GLY A 44 -9.41 3.12 -27.67
C GLY A 44 -8.44 2.23 -28.44
N PRO A 45 -7.55 1.51 -27.71
CA PRO A 45 -7.46 1.48 -26.25
C PRO A 45 -6.87 2.77 -25.64
N GLN A 46 -7.48 3.27 -24.56
CA GLN A 46 -6.85 4.24 -23.67
C GLN A 46 -6.34 3.52 -22.42
N HIS A 47 -5.08 3.75 -22.06
CA HIS A 47 -4.48 3.21 -20.84
C HIS A 47 -4.58 4.25 -19.74
N LEU A 48 -5.26 3.92 -18.65
CA LEU A 48 -5.42 4.79 -17.49
C LEU A 48 -4.70 4.20 -16.30
N TRP A 49 -3.78 4.94 -15.72
CA TRP A 49 -3.33 4.68 -14.35
C TRP A 49 -4.38 5.16 -13.38
N ASN A 50 -4.84 4.28 -12.49
CA ASN A 50 -5.81 4.60 -11.45
C ASN A 50 -5.22 4.27 -10.07
N THR A 51 -5.54 5.09 -9.08
CA THR A 51 -5.20 4.82 -7.67
C THR A 51 -6.18 5.47 -6.72
N THR A 52 -6.23 5.00 -5.48
CA THR A 52 -7.01 5.61 -4.40
C THR A 52 -6.09 5.98 -3.24
N ILE A 53 -6.13 7.25 -2.82
CA ILE A 53 -5.31 7.79 -1.75
C ILE A 53 -6.22 8.52 -0.78
N LYS A 54 -6.24 8.09 0.49
CA LYS A 54 -7.07 8.69 1.55
C LYS A 54 -8.55 8.84 1.14
N GLY A 55 -9.10 7.79 0.51
CA GLY A 55 -10.50 7.76 0.05
C GLY A 55 -10.80 8.53 -1.23
N LYS A 56 -9.81 9.16 -1.87
CA LYS A 56 -9.97 9.87 -3.14
C LYS A 56 -9.37 9.07 -4.30
N SER A 57 -10.12 8.92 -5.38
CA SER A 57 -9.66 8.24 -6.59
C SER A 57 -9.00 9.22 -7.57
N TYR A 58 -7.88 8.81 -8.13
CA TYR A 58 -7.09 9.55 -9.11
C TYR A 58 -6.95 8.70 -10.37
N ALA A 59 -7.05 9.35 -11.53
CA ALA A 59 -6.87 8.71 -12.83
C ALA A 59 -5.99 9.58 -13.72
N LYS A 60 -5.06 8.98 -14.45
CA LYS A 60 -4.21 9.65 -15.44
C LYS A 60 -4.09 8.81 -16.71
N SER A 61 -4.23 9.44 -17.87
CA SER A 61 -3.91 8.78 -19.14
C SER A 61 -2.41 8.55 -19.26
N VAL A 62 -2.05 7.32 -19.62
CA VAL A 62 -0.66 6.88 -19.82
C VAL A 62 -0.47 6.55 -21.29
N LYS A 63 0.60 7.05 -21.91
CA LYS A 63 0.88 6.78 -23.31
C LYS A 63 1.39 5.35 -23.48
N LEU A 64 0.87 4.67 -24.50
CA LEU A 64 1.41 3.38 -24.92
C LEU A 64 2.87 3.54 -25.35
N GLY A 65 3.74 2.62 -24.90
CA GLY A 65 5.18 2.69 -25.12
C GLY A 65 5.95 2.80 -23.79
N PRO A 66 7.11 3.50 -23.77
CA PRO A 66 7.97 3.55 -22.59
C PRO A 66 7.29 4.10 -21.32
N GLU A 67 6.34 5.03 -21.46
CA GLU A 67 5.60 5.55 -20.30
C GLU A 67 4.74 4.45 -19.65
N LEU A 68 4.00 3.68 -20.46
CA LEU A 68 3.21 2.56 -19.95
C LEU A 68 4.08 1.48 -19.31
N GLN A 69 5.19 1.11 -19.96
CA GLN A 69 6.12 0.13 -19.42
C GLN A 69 6.64 0.56 -18.03
N LYS A 70 7.09 1.81 -17.92
CA LYS A 70 7.57 2.39 -16.65
C LYS A 70 6.51 2.30 -15.55
N TYR A 71 5.25 2.65 -15.85
CA TYR A 71 4.18 2.56 -14.85
C TYR A 71 3.92 1.11 -14.43
N LEU A 72 3.93 0.16 -15.37
CA LEU A 72 3.72 -1.25 -15.06
C LEU A 72 4.81 -1.78 -14.12
N GLU A 73 6.08 -1.45 -14.40
CA GLU A 73 7.23 -1.83 -13.55
C GLU A 73 7.12 -1.21 -12.14
N GLU A 74 6.85 0.10 -12.06
CA GLU A 74 6.71 0.79 -10.76
C GLU A 74 5.50 0.29 -9.96
N ILE A 75 4.41 -0.12 -10.62
CA ILE A 75 3.24 -0.73 -9.97
C ILE A 75 3.57 -2.12 -9.44
N ALA A 76 4.29 -2.93 -10.23
CA ALA A 76 4.74 -4.26 -9.79
C ALA A 76 5.68 -4.15 -8.57
N ASN A 77 6.59 -3.17 -8.57
CA ASN A 77 7.45 -2.90 -7.43
C ASN A 77 6.63 -2.47 -6.20
N HIS A 78 5.57 -1.68 -6.36
CA HIS A 78 4.70 -1.32 -5.24
C HIS A 78 3.97 -2.55 -4.67
N GLN A 79 3.51 -3.47 -5.52
CA GLN A 79 2.89 -4.71 -5.06
C GLN A 79 3.90 -5.58 -4.29
N ARG A 80 5.14 -5.69 -4.78
CA ARG A 80 6.23 -6.37 -4.05
C ARG A 80 6.50 -5.70 -2.71
N TYR A 81 6.61 -4.36 -2.67
CA TYR A 81 6.81 -3.58 -1.45
C TYR A 81 5.75 -3.91 -0.39
N VAL A 82 4.46 -3.88 -0.77
CA VAL A 82 3.35 -4.16 0.16
C VAL A 82 3.48 -5.56 0.74
N LYS A 83 3.72 -6.57 -0.12
CA LYS A 83 3.89 -7.96 0.31
C LYS A 83 5.08 -8.13 1.27
N LEU A 84 6.22 -7.50 0.97
CA LEU A 84 7.39 -7.53 1.84
C LEU A 84 7.10 -6.91 3.21
N CYS A 85 6.38 -5.79 3.25
CA CYS A 85 5.97 -5.18 4.52
C CYS A 85 5.10 -6.12 5.35
N GLU A 86 4.14 -6.82 4.72
CA GLU A 86 3.29 -7.81 5.41
C GLU A 86 4.14 -8.97 5.97
N GLU A 87 5.06 -9.52 5.19
CA GLU A 87 5.97 -10.59 5.64
C GLU A 87 6.87 -10.13 6.79
N ILE A 88 7.41 -8.91 6.71
CA ILE A 88 8.23 -8.32 7.78
C ILE A 88 7.43 -8.18 9.08
N VAL A 89 6.16 -7.78 9.01
CA VAL A 89 5.29 -7.68 10.19
C VAL A 89 5.11 -9.06 10.81
N LEU A 90 4.71 -10.05 10.01
CA LEU A 90 4.48 -11.42 10.49
C LEU A 90 5.73 -12.03 11.17
N VAL A 91 6.91 -11.85 10.56
CA VAL A 91 8.17 -12.33 11.14
C VAL A 91 8.50 -11.58 12.43
N ASN A 92 8.27 -10.27 12.50
CA ASN A 92 8.52 -9.50 13.72
C ASN A 92 7.56 -9.90 14.85
N GLU A 93 6.29 -10.15 14.56
CA GLU A 93 5.32 -10.64 15.55
C GLU A 93 5.80 -11.95 16.17
N ARG A 94 6.20 -12.93 15.34
CA ARG A 94 6.78 -14.19 15.82
C ARG A 94 8.03 -13.97 16.68
N ILE A 95 8.91 -13.06 16.27
CA ILE A 95 10.10 -12.71 17.06
C ILE A 95 9.71 -12.08 18.41
N CYS A 96 8.70 -11.22 18.42
CA CYS A 96 8.20 -10.57 19.64
C CYS A 96 7.58 -11.59 20.60
N ASP A 97 6.79 -12.54 20.10
CA ASP A 97 6.17 -13.59 20.93
C ASP A 97 7.20 -14.48 21.62
N LEU A 98 8.34 -14.71 20.96
CA LEU A 98 9.45 -15.49 21.52
C LEU A 98 10.34 -14.70 22.50
N ARG A 99 10.25 -13.36 22.51
CA ARG A 99 11.08 -12.53 23.40
C ARG A 99 10.47 -12.50 24.80
N PRO A 100 11.27 -12.73 25.85
CA PRO A 100 10.77 -12.70 27.21
C PRO A 100 10.33 -11.28 27.58
N VAL A 101 9.29 -11.19 28.42
CA VAL A 101 8.90 -9.95 29.07
C VAL A 101 10.00 -9.60 30.10
N PRO A 102 10.49 -8.35 30.15
CA PRO A 102 11.43 -7.94 31.19
C PRO A 102 10.86 -8.17 32.58
N GLU A 103 11.65 -8.80 33.45
CA GLU A 103 11.28 -8.96 34.85
C GLU A 103 11.36 -7.62 35.59
N VAL A 104 10.44 -7.43 36.53
CA VAL A 104 10.41 -6.26 37.42
C VAL A 104 11.03 -6.68 38.76
N LYS A 105 11.88 -5.84 39.35
CA LYS A 105 12.72 -6.23 40.49
C LYS A 105 11.93 -6.39 41.79
N ASP A 106 10.89 -5.59 41.98
CA ASP A 106 10.07 -5.59 43.18
C ASP A 106 8.65 -5.03 42.95
N ASP A 107 7.80 -5.14 43.98
CA ASP A 107 6.41 -4.68 43.96
C ASP A 107 6.27 -3.16 43.80
N GLN A 108 7.27 -2.40 44.23
CA GLN A 108 7.28 -0.94 44.14
C GLN A 108 7.48 -0.50 42.68
N GLU A 109 8.48 -1.06 42.00
CA GLU A 109 8.72 -0.82 40.57
C GLU A 109 7.51 -1.24 39.72
N LEU A 110 6.85 -2.35 40.09
CA LEU A 110 5.62 -2.79 39.42
C LEU A 110 4.47 -1.80 39.62
N ALA A 111 4.28 -1.29 40.83
CA ALA A 111 3.24 -0.32 41.15
C ALA A 111 3.46 1.01 40.40
N GLU A 112 4.71 1.48 40.33
CA GLU A 112 5.09 2.68 39.59
C GLU A 112 4.84 2.53 38.08
N LEU A 113 5.23 1.37 37.51
CA LEU A 113 4.97 1.05 36.11
C LEU A 113 3.46 1.04 35.82
N LYS A 114 2.65 0.38 36.65
CA LYS A 114 1.19 0.35 36.52
C LYS A 114 0.60 1.75 36.54
N LYS A 115 0.98 2.59 37.51
CA LYS A 115 0.49 3.97 37.64
C LYS A 115 0.87 4.82 36.42
N LYS A 116 2.11 4.67 35.92
CA LYS A 116 2.58 5.35 34.71
C LYS A 116 1.73 4.95 33.49
N LEU A 117 1.54 3.65 33.26
CA LEU A 117 0.76 3.14 32.13
C LEU A 117 -0.71 3.56 32.20
N GLN A 118 -1.33 3.48 33.39
CA GLN A 118 -2.70 3.96 33.61
C GLN A 118 -2.84 5.45 33.29
N SER A 119 -1.91 6.29 33.75
CA SER A 119 -1.92 7.73 33.46
C SER A 119 -1.79 8.02 31.96
N LEU A 120 -0.89 7.34 31.26
CA LEU A 120 -0.75 7.46 29.80
C LEU A 120 -2.03 7.08 29.06
N PHE A 121 -2.65 5.97 29.48
CA PHE A 121 -3.91 5.52 28.92
C PHE A 121 -5.01 6.56 29.15
N MET A 122 -5.23 7.00 30.39
CA MET A 122 -6.26 7.99 30.72
C MET A 122 -6.07 9.34 30.01
N LYS A 123 -4.82 9.80 29.81
CA LYS A 123 -4.53 11.00 29.02
C LYS A 123 -4.97 10.84 27.56
N LYS A 124 -4.73 9.68 26.95
CA LYS A 124 -5.13 9.41 25.56
C LYS A 124 -6.66 9.43 25.38
N TYR A 125 -7.42 8.95 26.37
CA TYR A 125 -8.89 8.97 26.33
C TYR A 125 -9.48 10.37 26.54
N LYS A 126 -8.80 11.24 27.30
CA LYS A 126 -9.25 12.63 27.49
C LYS A 126 -9.02 13.54 26.27
N MET A 127 -8.13 13.16 25.35
CA MET A 127 -7.82 13.93 24.13
C MET A 127 -8.56 13.44 22.88
N ARG A 128 -9.42 12.43 23.02
CA ARG A 128 -10.32 11.92 21.98
C ARG A 128 -11.73 12.40 22.26
#